data_AF-A0A7V9KQA8-F1
#
_entry.id   AF-A0A7V9KQA8-F1
#
_cell.length_a   1.000
_cell.length_b   1.000
_cell.length_c   1.000
_cell.angle_alpha   90.00
_cell.angle_beta   90.00
_cell.angle_gamma   90.00
#
_symmetry.space_group_name_H-M   'P 1'
#
loop_
_entity.id
_entity.type
_entity.pdbx_description
1 polymer ?
#
loop_
_entity_poly.entity_id
_entity_poly.type
_entity_poly.pdbx_seq_one_letter_code
_entity_poly.pdbx_strand_id
1 'polypeptide(L)'
;MGLEAEQDLLMPPMVINSTADTGPNPTPPPTAGRQFYVSSQGRSHGDGSVNNPWDLRTALSHPARVSPGDTIWLRGGIYGTGDPSDEVNKITSSLRGTEASPIVVRGYPGERAIVYFHIAMRGSWTTLRDLEFSFPGANRYVRGGGIALNGTGTKAINLLV
;
A
#
# COMPACT_ATOMS: atom_id res chain seq x y z
N MET A 1 6.36 -74.12 -8.90
CA MET A 1 5.81 -73.36 -7.76
C MET A 1 6.84 -72.30 -7.42
N GLY A 2 6.74 -71.03 -7.77
CA GLY A 2 5.84 -70.22 -8.60
C GLY A 2 6.63 -68.91 -8.81
N LEU A 3 6.87 -68.54 -10.08
CA LEU A 3 6.45 -67.28 -10.72
C LEU A 3 7.08 -65.98 -10.16
N GLU A 4 7.63 -65.25 -11.14
CA GLU A 4 8.35 -63.98 -11.10
C GLU A 4 7.49 -62.74 -10.77
N ALA A 5 8.18 -61.59 -10.71
CA ALA A 5 7.72 -60.20 -10.50
C ALA A 5 7.66 -59.79 -9.00
N GLU A 6 8.26 -58.68 -8.56
CA GLU A 6 8.31 -57.36 -9.20
C GLU A 6 9.68 -56.67 -9.03
N GLN A 7 10.28 -56.28 -10.16
CA GLN A 7 11.12 -55.08 -10.26
C GLN A 7 10.21 -53.98 -10.83
N ASP A 8 10.00 -52.86 -10.13
CA ASP A 8 9.76 -51.56 -10.77
C ASP A 8 9.93 -50.37 -9.79
N LEU A 9 10.35 -49.22 -10.35
CA LEU A 9 10.63 -47.87 -9.80
C LEU A 9 11.94 -47.69 -8.98
N LEU A 10 13.13 -47.43 -9.57
CA LEU A 10 13.56 -46.30 -10.44
C LEU A 10 13.33 -44.93 -9.76
N MET A 11 14.36 -44.15 -9.39
CA MET A 11 15.20 -43.37 -10.32
C MET A 11 16.69 -43.18 -9.88
N PRO A 12 17.64 -43.14 -10.83
CA PRO A 12 19.06 -42.82 -10.61
C PRO A 12 19.29 -41.34 -10.25
N PRO A 13 20.50 -40.94 -9.76
CA PRO A 13 20.79 -39.55 -9.45
C PRO A 13 20.62 -38.66 -10.68
N MET A 14 19.84 -37.59 -10.53
CA MET A 14 19.62 -36.58 -11.56
C MET A 14 20.95 -35.89 -11.90
N VAL A 15 21.52 -36.27 -13.04
CA VAL A 15 22.60 -35.53 -13.70
C VAL A 15 22.01 -34.23 -14.23
N ILE A 16 22.33 -33.09 -13.61
CA ILE A 16 22.01 -31.78 -14.18
C ILE A 16 23.05 -31.42 -15.25
N ASN A 17 22.81 -31.86 -16.49
CA ASN A 17 23.48 -31.29 -17.65
C ASN A 17 23.01 -29.83 -17.80
N SER A 18 23.89 -28.89 -17.44
CA SER A 18 23.66 -27.47 -17.61
C SER A 18 23.90 -27.07 -19.08
N THR A 19 22.89 -27.22 -19.93
CA THR A 19 22.82 -26.51 -21.21
C THR A 19 21.79 -25.40 -21.07
N ALA A 20 22.27 -24.15 -21.15
CA ALA A 20 21.46 -22.95 -21.04
C ALA A 20 20.35 -22.91 -22.09
N ASP A 21 19.10 -22.82 -21.63
CA ASP A 21 17.92 -22.56 -22.45
C ASP A 21 17.44 -21.13 -22.20
N THR A 22 17.41 -20.31 -23.26
CA THR A 22 17.00 -18.90 -23.25
C THR A 22 15.48 -18.75 -23.25
N GLY A 23 14.81 -19.28 -22.23
CA GLY A 23 13.40 -18.99 -21.98
C GLY A 23 13.19 -17.52 -21.57
N PRO A 24 11.98 -16.94 -21.74
CA PRO A 24 11.68 -15.62 -21.22
C PRO A 24 11.96 -15.63 -19.71
N ASN A 25 12.89 -14.77 -19.29
CA ASN A 25 13.30 -14.62 -17.90
C ASN A 25 12.05 -14.55 -17.00
N PRO A 26 11.88 -15.44 -16.00
CA PRO A 26 10.79 -15.29 -15.05
C PRO A 26 10.87 -13.89 -14.45
N THR A 27 9.79 -13.12 -14.59
CA THR A 27 9.70 -11.79 -13.99
C THR A 27 10.04 -11.96 -12.51
N PRO A 28 11.08 -11.28 -11.99
CA PRO A 28 11.43 -11.44 -10.58
C PRO A 28 10.19 -11.09 -9.75
N PRO A 29 9.87 -11.89 -8.70
CA PRO A 29 8.79 -11.54 -7.79
C PRO A 29 9.03 -10.10 -7.32
N PRO A 30 8.00 -9.24 -7.24
CA PRO A 30 8.19 -7.85 -6.87
C PRO A 30 8.97 -7.80 -5.57
N THR A 31 10.20 -7.28 -5.62
CA THR A 31 10.99 -6.99 -4.42
C THR A 31 10.09 -6.13 -3.54
N ALA A 32 9.78 -6.60 -2.32
CA ALA A 32 8.98 -5.82 -1.40
C ALA A 32 9.66 -4.45 -1.24
N GLY A 33 8.97 -3.38 -1.65
CA GLY A 33 9.50 -2.03 -1.53
C GLY A 33 9.74 -1.66 -0.06
N ARG A 34 10.40 -0.52 0.15
CA ARG A 34 10.63 0.01 1.49
C ARG A 34 9.30 0.30 2.17
N GLN A 35 9.35 0.30 3.50
CA GLN A 35 8.20 0.54 4.34
C GLN A 35 8.37 1.86 5.09
N PHE A 36 7.35 2.70 5.03
CA PHE A 36 7.26 3.95 5.76
C PHE A 36 6.03 3.96 6.66
N TYR A 37 6.07 4.80 7.69
CA TYR A 37 5.04 4.86 8.72
C TYR A 37 4.50 6.28 8.85
N VAL A 38 3.19 6.33 8.99
CA VAL A 38 2.41 7.54 9.21
C VAL A 38 1.61 7.37 10.48
N SER A 39 1.53 8.41 11.30
CA SER A 39 0.73 8.43 12.52
C SER A 39 -0.13 9.69 12.57
N SER A 40 -1.27 9.62 13.26
CA SER A 40 -2.09 10.80 13.57
C SER A 40 -1.34 11.86 14.37
N GLN A 41 -0.31 11.46 15.12
CA GLN A 41 0.61 12.34 15.86
C GLN A 41 1.99 12.44 15.21
N GLY A 42 2.11 11.97 13.96
CA GLY A 42 3.33 12.08 13.16
C GLY A 42 3.68 13.54 12.88
N ARG A 43 4.90 13.76 12.41
CA ARG A 43 5.43 15.12 12.18
C ARG A 43 5.98 15.24 10.78
N SER A 44 5.90 16.45 10.23
CA SER A 44 6.43 16.73 8.89
C SER A 44 7.94 16.55 8.80
N HIS A 45 8.64 16.73 9.92
CA HIS A 45 10.09 16.52 10.05
C HIS A 45 10.46 15.09 10.50
N GLY A 46 9.48 14.18 10.55
CA GLY A 46 9.74 12.77 10.77
C GLY A 46 10.63 12.18 9.67
N ASP A 47 11.14 10.96 9.88
CA ASP A 47 11.88 10.21 8.85
C ASP A 47 11.05 9.06 8.27
N GLY A 48 9.77 8.97 8.62
CA GLY A 48 8.87 7.92 8.14
C GLY A 48 9.24 6.53 8.67
N SER A 49 10.14 6.40 9.65
CA SER A 49 10.33 5.16 10.39
C SER A 49 9.20 4.94 11.39
N VAL A 50 9.11 3.71 11.92
CA VAL A 50 8.10 3.37 12.95
C VAL A 50 8.24 4.21 14.23
N ASN A 51 9.47 4.63 14.56
CA ASN A 51 9.77 5.40 15.78
C ASN A 51 9.66 6.91 15.56
N ASN A 52 9.74 7.38 14.32
CA ASN A 52 9.63 8.79 13.96
C ASN A 52 8.76 8.97 12.70
N PRO A 53 7.45 8.66 12.80
CA PRO A 53 6.56 8.62 11.66
C PRO A 53 6.26 10.00 11.09
N TRP A 54 5.93 10.04 9.81
CA TRP A 54 5.40 11.25 9.18
C TRP A 54 3.96 11.53 9.59
N ASP A 55 3.53 12.78 9.48
CA ASP A 55 2.10 13.07 9.34
C ASP A 55 1.60 12.66 7.94
N LEU A 56 0.28 12.51 7.79
CA LEU A 56 -0.31 12.02 6.55
C LEU A 56 -0.07 12.96 5.36
N ARG A 57 -0.04 14.28 5.60
CA ARG A 57 0.17 15.26 4.53
C ARG A 57 1.56 15.11 3.93
N THR A 58 2.59 15.01 4.78
CA THR A 58 3.97 14.80 4.34
C THR A 58 4.12 13.50 3.57
N ALA A 59 3.56 12.39 4.05
CA ALA A 59 3.67 11.13 3.32
C ALA A 59 2.98 11.16 1.95
N LEU A 60 1.83 11.84 1.83
CA LEU A 60 1.07 11.93 0.58
C LEU A 60 1.63 12.97 -0.40
N SER A 61 2.51 13.88 0.04
CA SER A 61 3.17 14.86 -0.84
C SER A 61 4.33 14.28 -1.67
N HIS A 62 4.51 12.96 -1.67
CA HIS A 62 5.59 12.23 -2.33
C HIS A 62 6.99 12.66 -1.87
N PRO A 63 7.37 12.38 -0.61
CA PRO A 63 8.73 12.59 -0.13
C PRO A 63 9.74 11.90 -1.04
N ALA A 64 10.91 12.50 -1.24
CA ALA A 64 11.94 11.97 -2.14
C ALA A 64 12.39 10.53 -1.79
N ARG A 65 12.19 10.11 -0.54
CA ARG A 65 12.50 8.76 -0.06
C ARG A 65 11.47 7.71 -0.49
N VAL A 66 10.28 8.09 -0.94
CA VAL A 66 9.25 7.17 -1.42
C VAL A 66 9.42 6.93 -2.91
N SER A 67 9.45 5.67 -3.32
CA SER A 67 9.62 5.24 -4.71
C SER A 67 8.56 4.21 -5.12
N PRO A 68 8.35 3.97 -6.43
CA PRO A 68 7.44 2.93 -6.90
C PRO A 68 7.68 1.57 -6.22
N GLY A 69 6.61 0.90 -5.81
CA GLY A 69 6.64 -0.37 -5.07
C GLY A 69 6.73 -0.23 -3.54
N ASP A 70 7.03 0.96 -3.01
CA ASP A 70 7.08 1.19 -1.56
C ASP A 70 5.68 1.12 -0.91
N THR A 71 5.67 0.79 0.38
CA THR A 71 4.45 0.76 1.21
C THR A 71 4.50 1.84 2.28
N ILE A 72 3.41 2.57 2.44
CA ILE A 72 3.18 3.56 3.49
C ILE A 72 2.09 3.02 4.42
N TRP A 73 2.46 2.69 5.65
CA TRP A 73 1.57 2.21 6.70
C TRP A 73 0.98 3.35 7.51
N LEU A 74 -0.35 3.46 7.55
CA LEU A 74 -1.06 4.34 8.47
C LEU A 74 -1.30 3.60 9.77
N ARG A 75 -0.73 4.12 10.87
CA ARG A 75 -0.99 3.66 12.23
C ARG A 75 -2.39 4.04 12.67
N GLY A 76 -2.91 3.32 13.66
CA GLY A 76 -4.21 3.56 14.26
C GLY A 76 -4.34 4.96 14.85
N GLY A 77 -5.53 5.53 14.72
CA GLY A 77 -5.81 6.89 15.16
C GLY A 77 -6.72 7.64 14.20
N ILE A 78 -7.09 8.85 14.62
CA ILE A 78 -7.92 9.77 13.87
C ILE A 78 -7.02 10.75 13.12
N TYR A 79 -7.20 10.83 11.81
CA TYR A 79 -6.51 11.78 10.95
C TYR A 79 -7.48 12.91 10.60
N GLY A 80 -7.15 14.12 11.06
CA GLY A 80 -7.95 15.32 10.84
C GLY A 80 -8.81 15.69 12.05
N THR A 81 -9.38 16.90 11.99
CA THR A 81 -10.22 17.46 13.07
C THR A 81 -11.69 17.10 12.91
N GLY A 82 -12.12 16.69 11.70
CA GLY A 82 -13.53 16.48 11.36
C GLY A 82 -14.30 17.75 11.02
N ASP A 83 -13.68 18.92 11.12
CA ASP A 83 -14.26 20.19 10.65
C ASP A 83 -13.99 20.38 9.14
N PRO A 84 -14.99 20.37 8.25
CA PRO A 84 -14.78 20.52 6.82
C PRO A 84 -14.24 21.90 6.40
N SER A 85 -14.29 22.89 7.28
CA SER A 85 -13.71 24.21 7.04
C SER A 85 -12.19 24.24 7.26
N ASP A 86 -11.66 23.31 8.06
CA ASP A 86 -10.24 23.24 8.36
C ASP A 86 -9.41 22.84 7.13
N GLU A 87 -8.31 23.55 6.90
CA GLU A 87 -7.38 23.24 5.81
C GLU A 87 -6.65 21.91 5.99
N VAL A 88 -6.46 21.47 7.24
CA VAL A 88 -5.86 20.16 7.54
C VAL A 88 -6.72 19.00 7.00
N ASN A 89 -8.02 19.24 6.81
CA ASN A 89 -8.99 18.28 6.28
C ASN A 89 -9.11 18.34 4.75
N LYS A 90 -8.08 18.84 4.05
CA LYS A 90 -8.00 18.86 2.58
C LYS A 90 -6.61 18.43 2.15
N ILE A 91 -6.45 17.17 1.74
CA ILE A 91 -5.17 16.63 1.28
C ILE A 91 -5.25 16.15 -0.16
N THR A 92 -4.24 16.56 -0.94
CA THR A 92 -4.00 16.01 -2.26
C THR A 92 -2.80 15.07 -2.19
N SER A 93 -2.97 13.83 -2.65
CA SER A 93 -1.86 12.92 -2.85
C SER A 93 -1.21 13.18 -4.21
N SER A 94 0.10 13.34 -4.21
CA SER A 94 0.96 13.47 -5.39
C SER A 94 1.84 12.23 -5.60
N LEU A 95 1.59 11.13 -4.89
CA LEU A 95 2.37 9.89 -4.96
C LEU A 95 2.45 9.33 -6.40
N ARG A 96 3.64 8.95 -6.85
CA ARG A 96 3.88 8.45 -8.21
C ARG A 96 4.46 7.05 -8.17
N GLY A 97 3.59 6.05 -8.27
CA GLY A 97 3.98 4.68 -8.59
C GLY A 97 4.04 4.45 -10.11
N THR A 98 4.26 3.19 -10.48
CA THR A 98 4.13 2.71 -11.86
C THR A 98 3.14 1.56 -11.93
N GLU A 99 2.70 1.19 -13.13
CA GLU A 99 1.82 0.02 -13.34
C GLU A 99 2.41 -1.27 -12.76
N ALA A 100 3.69 -1.51 -13.02
CA ALA A 100 4.42 -2.67 -12.51
C ALA A 100 4.74 -2.59 -11.02
N SER A 101 4.73 -1.40 -10.42
CA SER A 101 5.14 -1.18 -9.03
C SER A 101 4.34 -0.01 -8.42
N PRO A 102 3.05 -0.23 -8.12
CA PRO A 102 2.24 0.81 -7.49
C PRO A 102 2.73 1.10 -6.07
N ILE A 103 2.57 2.33 -5.62
CA ILE A 103 2.77 2.68 -4.20
C ILE A 103 1.52 2.27 -3.43
N VAL A 104 1.70 1.61 -2.30
CA VAL A 104 0.58 1.16 -1.46
C VAL A 104 0.48 2.01 -0.20
N VAL A 105 -0.64 2.69 -0.02
CA VAL A 105 -0.97 3.42 1.22
C VAL A 105 -2.02 2.60 1.96
N ARG A 106 -1.72 2.11 3.15
CA ARG A 106 -2.61 1.16 3.82
C ARG A 106 -2.63 1.22 5.33
N GLY A 107 -3.74 0.80 5.94
CA GLY A 107 -3.85 0.65 7.38
C GLY A 107 -2.89 -0.42 7.91
N TYR A 108 -2.28 -0.15 9.07
CA TYR A 108 -1.43 -1.12 9.75
C TYR A 108 -2.28 -2.29 10.28
N PRO A 109 -1.89 -3.57 10.07
CA PRO A 109 -2.70 -4.70 10.46
C PRO A 109 -3.05 -4.71 11.94
N GLY A 110 -4.32 -4.96 12.27
CA GLY A 110 -4.82 -4.96 13.65
C GLY A 110 -5.05 -3.57 14.25
N GLU A 111 -4.73 -2.49 13.54
CA GLU A 111 -4.99 -1.12 13.96
C GLU A 111 -6.10 -0.49 13.09
N ARG A 112 -6.78 0.53 13.64
CA ARG A 112 -7.86 1.24 12.95
C ARG A 112 -7.45 2.67 12.64
N ALA A 113 -7.16 2.96 11.37
CA ALA A 113 -6.86 4.30 10.87
C ALA A 113 -8.14 4.92 10.30
N ILE A 114 -8.60 6.01 10.92
CA ILE A 114 -9.85 6.69 10.56
C ILE A 114 -9.52 8.07 10.00
N VAL A 115 -9.94 8.33 8.76
CA VAL A 115 -9.68 9.57 8.04
C VAL A 115 -10.95 10.42 8.03
N TYR A 116 -10.85 11.58 8.69
CA TYR A 116 -11.92 12.58 8.80
C TYR A 116 -11.82 13.65 7.72
N PHE A 117 -11.30 13.31 6.54
CA PHE A 117 -11.29 14.24 5.42
C PHE A 117 -11.33 13.60 4.04
N HIS A 118 -11.59 14.45 3.04
CA HIS A 118 -11.45 14.11 1.64
C HIS A 118 -9.97 14.02 1.24
N ILE A 119 -9.60 12.92 0.56
CA ILE A 119 -8.31 12.83 -0.14
C ILE A 119 -8.52 12.85 -1.66
N ALA A 120 -7.87 13.79 -2.33
CA ALA A 120 -7.78 13.81 -3.79
C ALA A 120 -6.50 13.10 -4.26
N MET A 121 -6.64 11.92 -4.84
CA MET A 121 -5.53 11.17 -5.45
C MET A 121 -5.25 11.74 -6.84
N ARG A 122 -4.29 12.67 -6.94
CA ARG A 122 -3.85 13.25 -8.22
C ARG A 122 -2.56 12.63 -8.75
N GLY A 123 -1.82 11.94 -7.88
CA GLY A 123 -0.69 11.10 -8.25
C GLY A 123 -1.10 9.86 -9.05
N SER A 124 -0.13 9.08 -9.53
CA SER A 124 -0.37 7.91 -10.39
C SER A 124 -0.08 6.61 -9.65
N TRP A 125 -0.76 5.53 -10.05
CA TRP A 125 -0.50 4.15 -9.63
C TRP A 125 -0.32 4.01 -8.12
N THR A 126 -1.27 4.59 -7.38
CA THR A 126 -1.32 4.50 -5.92
C THR A 126 -2.54 3.70 -5.51
N THR A 127 -2.35 2.71 -4.65
CA THR A 127 -3.46 1.94 -4.06
C THR A 127 -3.68 2.39 -2.63
N LEU A 128 -4.87 2.91 -2.33
CA LEU A 128 -5.34 3.04 -0.95
C LEU A 128 -6.08 1.79 -0.52
N ARG A 129 -5.76 1.28 0.66
CA ARG A 129 -6.44 0.07 1.16
C ARG A 129 -6.49 -0.08 2.66
N ASP A 130 -7.48 -0.83 3.14
CA ASP A 130 -7.60 -1.22 4.55
C ASP A 130 -7.68 0.01 5.49
N LEU A 131 -8.40 1.07 5.07
CA LEU A 131 -8.61 2.32 5.82
C LEU A 131 -10.10 2.59 6.00
N GLU A 132 -10.42 3.39 7.01
CA GLU A 132 -11.76 3.93 7.20
C GLU A 132 -11.80 5.42 6.88
N PHE A 133 -12.80 5.84 6.11
CA PHE A 133 -13.24 7.21 5.99
C PHE A 133 -14.56 7.32 6.73
N SER A 134 -14.63 8.21 7.70
CA SER A 134 -15.81 8.34 8.57
C SER A 134 -15.87 9.76 9.11
N PHE A 135 -17.07 10.24 9.46
CA PHE A 135 -17.26 11.58 10.03
C PHE A 135 -17.93 11.47 11.37
N PRO A 136 -17.44 12.20 12.40
CA PRO A 136 -18.01 12.13 13.74
C PRO A 136 -19.39 12.80 13.84
N GLY A 137 -19.82 13.58 12.83
CA GLY A 137 -21.08 14.32 12.84
C GLY A 137 -22.23 13.63 12.10
N ALA A 138 -23.46 13.77 12.64
CA ALA A 138 -24.67 13.28 11.98
C ALA A 138 -24.98 13.98 10.64
N ASN A 139 -24.40 15.17 10.42
CA ASN A 139 -24.59 15.93 9.19
C ASN A 139 -23.65 15.45 8.07
N ARG A 140 -24.11 14.45 7.31
CA ARG A 140 -23.41 13.91 6.14
C ARG A 140 -23.47 14.82 4.90
N TYR A 141 -24.15 15.96 4.99
CA TYR A 141 -24.34 16.88 3.87
C TYR A 141 -23.14 17.80 3.64
N VAL A 142 -22.32 18.00 4.67
CA VAL A 142 -21.05 18.71 4.54
C VAL A 142 -20.00 17.70 4.10
N ARG A 143 -19.29 18.01 3.02
CA ARG A 143 -18.27 17.21 2.33
C ARG A 143 -17.05 16.92 3.22
N GLY A 144 -17.28 16.28 4.34
CA GLY A 144 -16.20 15.86 5.20
C GLY A 144 -15.43 14.73 4.52
N GLY A 145 -16.13 13.69 4.04
CA GLY A 145 -15.54 12.39 3.74
C GLY A 145 -15.53 11.98 2.30
N GLY A 146 -14.49 11.23 1.95
CA GLY A 146 -14.45 10.48 0.71
C GLY A 146 -13.10 10.50 0.03
N ILE A 147 -13.09 9.98 -1.19
CA ILE A 147 -11.87 9.80 -1.98
C ILE A 147 -12.21 10.18 -3.41
N ALA A 148 -11.38 11.04 -4.01
CA ALA A 148 -11.43 11.28 -5.44
C ALA A 148 -10.22 10.63 -6.11
N LEU A 149 -10.44 9.59 -6.92
CA LEU A 149 -9.42 8.89 -7.67
C LEU A 149 -9.22 9.57 -9.04
N ASN A 150 -8.47 10.68 -9.05
CA ASN A 150 -8.30 11.52 -10.24
C ASN A 150 -7.09 11.11 -11.09
N GLY A 151 -6.13 10.39 -10.52
CA GLY A 151 -4.88 10.05 -11.18
C GLY A 151 -4.88 8.65 -11.79
N THR A 152 -4.10 8.49 -12.86
CA THR A 152 -3.98 7.26 -13.64
C THR A 152 -3.63 6.06 -12.77
N GLY A 153 -4.36 4.96 -12.92
CA GLY A 153 -4.05 3.69 -12.24
C GLY A 153 -4.22 3.72 -10.70
N THR A 154 -4.86 4.75 -10.16
CA THR A 154 -5.17 4.82 -8.72
C THR A 154 -6.31 3.89 -8.36
N LYS A 155 -6.23 3.25 -7.18
CA LYS A 155 -7.18 2.24 -6.71
C LYS A 155 -7.57 2.49 -5.26
N ALA A 156 -8.79 2.11 -4.92
CA ALA A 156 -9.31 2.00 -3.56
C ALA A 156 -9.76 0.56 -3.33
N ILE A 157 -9.24 -0.11 -2.30
CA ILE A 157 -9.51 -1.53 -2.04
C ILE A 157 -9.81 -1.72 -0.55
N ASN A 158 -10.87 -2.44 -0.19
CA ASN A 158 -11.22 -2.74 1.21
C ASN A 158 -11.26 -1.48 2.10
N LEU A 159 -11.99 -0.47 1.64
CA LEU A 159 -12.20 0.75 2.42
C LEU A 159 -13.57 0.71 3.08
N LEU A 160 -13.63 1.18 4.33
CA LEU A 160 -14.88 1.51 5.00
C LEU A 160 -15.18 2.99 4.69
N VAL A 161 -16.37 3.27 4.16
CA VAL A 161 -16.81 4.62 3.73
C VAL A 161 -18.25 4.88 4.12
#